data_AF-A0A1A6XN15-F1
#
_entry.id   AF-A0A1A6XN15-F1
#
_cell.length_a   1.000
_cell.length_b   1.000
_cell.length_c   1.000
_cell.angle_alpha   90.00
_cell.angle_beta   90.00
_cell.angle_gamma   90.00
#
_symmetry.space_group_name_H-M   'P 1'
#
loop_
_entity.id
_entity.type
_entity.pdbx_description
1 polymer ?
#
loop_
_entity_poly.entity_id
_entity_poly.type
_entity_poly.pdbx_seq_one_letter_code
_entity_poly.pdbx_strand_id
1 'polypeptide(L)'
;MTTPLPVSSATVVEATKASSPVAAVVSAMRRVDPATAVDGREVRAWADTLLKALYTAQPVRWEYRNKDDHRPGCWMQADAGHVYAAHQRGLVVRALFETPRVIQPEKVHDFQRRVCTRCGMSEDWAGPDCFPPNNKPDPRKLLPVDPSWFLEPLKWIRDAGPAPVSTHERRRRATEATFLIEQLEAHIEECNKP
;
A
#
# COMPACT_ATOMS: atom_id res chain seq x y z
N MET A 1 22.62 51.67 -21.75
CA MET A 1 21.35 51.46 -22.47
C MET A 1 20.54 50.43 -21.70
N THR A 2 19.38 50.88 -21.20
CA THR A 2 18.18 50.11 -20.80
C THR A 2 18.36 48.85 -19.94
N THR A 3 18.19 49.05 -18.63
CA THR A 3 17.66 48.06 -17.68
C THR A 3 16.40 47.37 -18.24
N PRO A 4 16.28 46.03 -18.19
CA PRO A 4 15.02 45.37 -18.51
C PRO A 4 13.96 45.75 -17.47
N LEU A 5 12.75 46.02 -17.95
CA LEU A 5 11.56 46.40 -17.17
C LEU A 5 11.25 45.41 -16.03
N PRO A 6 10.59 45.85 -14.94
CA PRO A 6 10.22 44.98 -13.84
C PRO A 6 9.19 43.96 -14.34
N VAL A 7 9.56 42.67 -14.27
CA VAL A 7 8.62 41.56 -14.45
C VAL A 7 7.55 41.74 -13.37
N SER A 8 6.32 42.10 -13.76
CA SER A 8 5.27 42.36 -12.76
C SER A 8 5.03 41.08 -11.93
N SER A 9 4.63 41.23 -10.67
CA SER A 9 4.29 40.08 -9.82
C SER A 9 3.24 39.18 -10.47
N ALA A 10 2.30 39.75 -11.23
CA ALA A 10 1.34 39.00 -12.03
C ALA A 10 2.00 38.17 -13.15
N THR A 11 3.02 38.71 -13.82
CA THR A 11 3.77 38.01 -14.87
C THR A 11 4.63 36.87 -14.30
N VAL A 12 5.23 37.08 -13.12
CA VAL A 12 5.95 36.03 -12.38
C VAL A 12 4.98 34.94 -11.90
N VAL A 13 3.81 35.34 -11.37
CA VAL A 13 2.74 34.41 -10.95
C VAL A 13 2.20 33.60 -12.13
N GLU A 14 1.94 34.22 -13.29
CA GLU A 14 1.51 33.50 -14.49
C GLU A 14 2.59 32.57 -15.04
N ALA A 15 3.87 32.97 -15.00
CA ALA A 15 4.98 32.07 -15.34
C ALA A 15 5.08 30.87 -14.39
N THR A 16 4.79 31.04 -13.09
CA THR A 16 4.71 29.92 -12.13
C THR A 16 3.43 29.08 -12.26
N LYS A 17 2.34 29.63 -12.81
CA LYS A 17 1.16 28.85 -13.17
C LYS A 17 1.39 27.99 -14.42
N ALA A 18 2.23 28.47 -15.34
CA ALA A 18 2.63 27.71 -16.53
C ALA A 18 3.52 26.49 -16.20
N SER A 19 4.19 26.45 -15.04
CA SER A 19 5.01 25.30 -14.62
C SER A 19 4.24 24.21 -13.86
N SER A 20 3.00 24.48 -13.39
CA SER A 20 2.20 23.50 -12.65
C SER A 20 1.06 22.95 -13.52
N PRO A 21 1.10 21.66 -13.90
CA PRO A 21 0.02 21.01 -14.66
C PRO A 21 -1.36 21.16 -14.01
N VAL A 22 -1.41 21.29 -12.68
CA VAL A 22 -2.64 21.53 -11.91
C VAL A 22 -3.19 22.94 -12.17
N ALA A 23 -2.34 23.96 -12.11
CA ALA A 23 -2.76 25.34 -12.33
C ALA A 23 -3.26 25.56 -13.77
N ALA A 24 -2.63 24.89 -14.74
CA ALA A 24 -3.07 24.89 -16.13
C ALA A 24 -4.47 24.28 -16.29
N VAL A 25 -4.71 23.09 -15.70
CA VAL A 25 -6.00 22.39 -15.75
C VAL A 25 -7.10 23.19 -15.05
N VAL A 26 -6.86 23.70 -13.84
CA VAL A 26 -7.84 24.53 -13.11
C VAL A 26 -8.18 25.80 -13.88
N SER A 27 -7.19 26.42 -14.54
CA SER A 27 -7.41 27.59 -15.37
C SER A 27 -8.24 27.26 -16.62
N ALA A 28 -8.00 26.10 -17.25
CA ALA A 28 -8.80 25.63 -18.37
C ALA A 28 -10.26 25.38 -17.95
N MET A 29 -10.47 24.66 -16.83
CA MET A 29 -11.81 24.42 -16.27
C MET A 29 -12.55 25.72 -15.96
N ARG A 30 -11.88 26.74 -15.42
CA ARG A 30 -12.51 28.04 -15.12
C ARG A 30 -12.94 28.83 -16.36
N ARG A 31 -12.37 28.53 -17.53
CA ARG A 31 -12.71 29.18 -18.80
C ARG A 31 -13.87 28.51 -19.52
N VAL A 32 -14.29 27.33 -19.07
CA VAL A 32 -15.47 26.65 -19.60
C VAL A 32 -16.71 27.46 -19.24
N ASP A 33 -17.52 27.76 -20.25
CA ASP A 33 -18.85 28.30 -20.03
C ASP A 33 -19.75 27.20 -19.42
N PRO A 34 -20.32 27.40 -18.22
CA PRO A 34 -21.17 26.41 -17.56
C PRO A 34 -22.41 26.02 -18.38
N ALA A 35 -22.82 26.82 -19.37
CA ALA A 35 -23.94 26.50 -20.26
C ALA A 35 -23.57 25.54 -21.41
N THR A 36 -22.29 25.23 -21.60
CA THR A 36 -21.80 24.47 -22.76
C THR A 36 -21.38 23.06 -22.36
N ALA A 37 -21.72 22.07 -23.21
CA ALA A 37 -21.23 20.71 -23.03
C ALA A 37 -19.72 20.64 -23.30
N VAL A 38 -18.97 20.06 -22.36
CA VAL A 38 -17.54 19.77 -22.50
C VAL A 38 -17.35 18.35 -23.00
N ASP A 39 -16.37 18.14 -23.87
CA ASP A 39 -16.03 16.80 -24.35
C ASP A 39 -15.58 15.88 -23.20
N GLY A 40 -16.13 14.67 -23.13
CA GLY A 40 -15.86 13.74 -22.04
C GLY A 40 -14.40 13.27 -21.97
N ARG A 41 -13.64 13.32 -23.08
CA ARG A 41 -12.20 13.02 -23.07
C ARG A 41 -11.41 14.14 -22.43
N GLU A 42 -11.84 15.38 -22.62
CA GLU A 42 -11.23 16.55 -21.99
C GLU A 42 -11.44 16.54 -20.48
N VAL A 43 -12.67 16.25 -20.03
CA VAL A 43 -12.99 16.07 -18.60
C VAL A 43 -12.16 14.94 -17.98
N ARG A 44 -11.99 13.82 -18.69
CA ARG A 44 -11.15 12.71 -18.23
C ARG A 44 -9.68 13.11 -18.11
N ALA A 45 -9.14 13.83 -19.09
CA ALA A 45 -7.75 14.31 -19.05
C ALA A 45 -7.49 15.27 -17.88
N TRP A 46 -8.45 16.15 -17.57
CA TRP A 46 -8.38 17.01 -16.38
C TRP A 46 -8.39 16.17 -15.09
N ALA A 47 -9.33 15.24 -14.97
CA ALA A 47 -9.42 14.36 -13.82
C ALA A 47 -8.14 13.54 -13.59
N ASP A 48 -7.59 12.94 -14.66
CA ASP A 48 -6.35 12.16 -14.59
C ASP A 48 -5.17 13.03 -14.16
N THR A 49 -5.06 14.26 -14.67
CA THR A 49 -4.00 15.20 -14.30
C THR A 49 -4.11 15.61 -12.82
N LEU A 50 -5.32 15.90 -12.35
CA LEU A 50 -5.58 16.26 -10.95
C LEU A 50 -5.31 15.07 -10.02
N LEU A 51 -5.79 13.87 -10.36
CA LEU A 51 -5.54 12.65 -9.59
C LEU A 51 -4.05 12.31 -9.56
N LYS A 52 -3.35 12.44 -10.68
CA LYS A 52 -1.90 12.24 -10.75
C LYS A 52 -1.18 13.22 -9.83
N ALA A 53 -1.53 14.51 -9.86
CA ALA A 53 -0.93 15.48 -8.96
C ALA A 53 -1.23 15.19 -7.49
N LEU A 54 -2.46 14.81 -7.14
CA LEU A 54 -2.85 14.55 -5.75
C LEU A 54 -2.25 13.27 -5.17
N TYR A 55 -2.15 12.20 -5.97
CA TYR A 55 -1.77 10.86 -5.49
C TYR A 55 -0.36 10.43 -5.88
N THR A 56 0.25 11.07 -6.88
CA THR A 56 1.60 10.70 -7.38
C THR A 56 2.61 11.85 -7.33
N ALA A 57 2.26 13.02 -6.77
CA ALA A 57 3.23 14.09 -6.54
C ALA A 57 4.44 13.55 -5.78
N GLN A 58 5.63 13.77 -6.33
CA GLN A 58 6.87 13.46 -5.64
C GLN A 58 7.18 14.57 -4.60
N PRO A 59 7.85 14.21 -3.50
CA PRO A 59 8.36 15.20 -2.56
C PRO A 59 9.31 16.16 -3.28
N VAL A 60 9.10 17.47 -3.07
CA VAL A 60 10.02 18.51 -3.55
C VAL A 60 11.27 18.54 -2.67
N ARG A 61 11.08 18.31 -1.37
CA ARG A 61 12.16 18.28 -0.38
C ARG A 61 11.83 17.29 0.72
N TRP A 62 12.86 16.64 1.22
CA TRP A 62 12.80 15.87 2.46
C TRP A 62 13.43 16.68 3.58
N GLU A 63 12.86 16.59 4.76
CA GLU A 63 13.43 17.17 5.97
C GLU A 63 13.45 16.14 7.09
N TYR A 64 14.42 16.28 7.98
CA TYR A 64 14.54 15.46 9.17
C TYR A 64 14.73 16.31 10.41
N ARG A 65 14.46 15.71 11.57
CA ARG A 65 14.84 16.21 12.88
C ARG A 65 15.15 15.04 13.80
N ASN A 66 15.83 15.30 14.92
CA ASN A 66 15.94 14.31 15.98
C ASN A 66 14.57 14.08 16.62
N LYS A 67 14.26 12.83 17.00
CA LYS A 67 12.96 12.44 17.57
C LYS A 67 12.54 13.28 18.77
N ASP A 68 13.50 13.67 19.61
CA ASP A 68 13.26 14.41 20.85
C ASP A 68 13.45 15.93 20.71
N ASP A 69 13.77 16.43 19.50
CA ASP A 69 13.93 17.86 19.26
C ASP A 69 12.64 18.49 18.73
N HIS A 70 11.99 19.30 19.56
CA HIS A 70 10.73 19.98 19.26
C HIS A 70 10.88 21.50 19.12
N ARG A 71 12.11 22.02 19.04
CA ARG A 71 12.34 23.47 18.96
C ARG A 71 11.87 24.05 17.62
N PRO A 72 11.45 25.33 17.58
CA PRO A 72 11.23 26.02 16.31
C PRO A 72 12.49 25.96 15.44
N GLY A 73 12.34 25.56 14.18
CA GLY A 73 13.46 25.42 13.25
C GLY A 73 14.31 24.15 13.40
N CYS A 74 13.88 23.15 14.19
CA CYS A 74 14.58 21.86 14.35
C CYS A 74 14.65 21.02 13.07
N TRP A 75 13.91 21.39 12.02
CA TRP A 75 13.87 20.67 10.76
C TRP A 75 15.02 21.10 9.86
N MET A 76 15.81 20.12 9.42
CA MET A 76 16.92 20.30 8.48
C MET A 76 16.63 19.54 7.19
N GLN A 77 17.21 19.98 6.08
CA GLN A 77 17.08 19.27 4.80
C GLN A 77 17.71 17.87 4.91
N ALA A 78 16.95 16.85 4.53
CA ALA A 78 17.39 15.46 4.54
C ALA A 78 17.98 15.07 3.18
N ASP A 79 19.02 14.25 3.23
CA ASP A 79 19.54 13.52 2.07
C ASP A 79 19.02 12.07 2.07
N ALA A 80 19.42 11.29 1.06
CA ALA A 80 19.02 9.89 0.94
C ALA A 80 19.45 9.04 2.14
N GLY A 81 20.60 9.33 2.77
CA GLY A 81 21.08 8.58 3.93
C GLY A 81 20.28 8.85 5.20
N HIS A 82 19.82 10.09 5.40
CA HIS A 82 18.94 10.45 6.51
C HIS A 82 17.55 9.82 6.37
N VAL A 83 17.01 9.79 5.15
CA VAL A 83 15.74 9.11 4.86
C VAL A 83 15.90 7.60 5.05
N TYR A 84 16.99 7.03 4.53
CA TYR A 84 17.25 5.60 4.56
C TYR A 84 17.41 5.05 5.98
N ALA A 85 18.26 5.66 6.81
CA ALA A 85 18.57 5.16 8.14
C ALA A 85 17.79 5.88 9.26
N ALA A 86 16.65 6.49 8.93
CA ALA A 86 15.90 7.36 9.86
C ALA A 86 15.55 6.66 11.17
N HIS A 87 14.99 5.45 11.09
CA HIS A 87 14.58 4.69 12.26
C HIS A 87 15.76 4.33 13.17
N GLN A 88 16.83 3.77 12.60
CA GLN A 88 18.05 3.40 13.34
C GLN A 88 18.74 4.60 14.00
N ARG A 89 18.64 5.78 13.37
CA ARG A 89 19.26 7.02 13.84
C ARG A 89 18.35 7.85 14.74
N GLY A 90 17.15 7.37 15.07
CA GLY A 90 16.20 8.12 15.89
C GLY A 90 15.77 9.44 15.24
N LEU A 91 15.67 9.47 13.91
CA LEU A 91 15.26 10.64 13.14
C LEU A 91 13.78 10.55 12.78
N VAL A 92 13.10 11.69 12.86
CA VAL A 92 11.76 11.85 12.28
C VAL A 92 11.94 12.55 10.95
N VAL A 93 11.43 11.93 9.88
CA VAL A 93 11.54 12.42 8.50
C VAL A 93 10.17 12.85 8.01
N ARG A 94 10.11 13.97 7.28
CA ARG A 94 8.92 14.43 6.59
C ARG A 94 9.21 14.75 5.12
N ALA A 95 8.23 14.48 4.27
CA ALA A 95 8.23 14.92 2.88
C ALA A 95 7.47 16.25 2.77
N LEU A 96 8.06 17.22 2.08
CA LEU A 96 7.42 18.47 1.69
C LEU A 96 7.04 18.40 0.20
N PHE A 97 5.81 18.81 -0.10
CA PHE A 97 5.24 18.78 -1.43
C PHE A 97 4.90 20.21 -1.87
N GLU A 98 4.96 20.47 -3.17
CA GLU A 98 4.57 21.77 -3.75
C GLU A 98 3.08 22.04 -3.58
N THR A 99 2.28 20.99 -3.71
CA THR A 99 0.83 21.00 -3.51
C THR A 99 0.47 20.15 -2.29
N PRO A 100 -0.54 20.55 -1.50
CA PRO A 100 -1.03 19.73 -0.41
C PRO A 100 -1.53 18.40 -0.98
N ARG A 101 -0.88 17.31 -0.58
CA ARG A 101 -1.40 15.97 -0.85
C ARG A 101 -2.65 15.73 -0.01
N VAL A 102 -3.51 14.86 -0.51
CA VAL A 102 -4.52 14.23 0.34
C VAL A 102 -3.75 13.48 1.43
N ILE A 103 -3.93 13.89 2.68
CA ILE A 103 -3.36 13.23 3.85
C ILE A 103 -3.85 11.79 3.79
N GLN A 104 -2.96 10.86 3.46
CA GLN A 104 -3.27 9.45 3.64
C GLN A 104 -3.38 9.22 5.15
N PRO A 105 -4.33 8.39 5.62
CA PRO A 105 -4.37 8.05 7.03
C PRO A 105 -2.97 7.60 7.47
N GLU A 106 -2.50 8.06 8.63
CA GLU A 106 -1.18 7.67 9.16
C GLU A 106 -1.12 6.14 9.22
N LYS A 107 -0.41 5.53 8.28
CA LYS A 107 -0.29 4.08 8.20
C LYS A 107 0.94 3.69 8.99
N VAL A 108 0.72 3.29 10.23
CA VAL A 108 1.77 2.81 11.13
C VAL A 108 2.27 1.45 10.67
N HIS A 109 3.59 1.31 10.61
CA HIS A 109 4.28 0.04 10.45
C HIS A 109 4.11 -0.84 11.69
N ASP A 110 3.90 -2.14 11.48
CA ASP A 110 3.79 -3.13 12.55
C ASP A 110 4.89 -4.18 12.36
N PHE A 111 6.00 -4.03 13.07
CA PHE A 111 7.20 -4.83 12.86
C PHE A 111 7.19 -6.10 13.71
N GLN A 112 7.39 -7.24 13.05
CA GLN A 112 7.76 -8.49 13.69
C GLN A 112 9.02 -9.04 13.03
N ARG A 113 10.02 -9.42 13.84
CA ARG A 113 11.32 -9.93 13.35
C ARG A 113 11.98 -8.99 12.31
N ARG A 114 11.90 -7.68 12.54
CA ARG A 114 12.43 -6.62 11.65
C ARG A 114 11.79 -6.54 10.26
N VAL A 115 10.60 -7.11 10.08
CA VAL A 115 9.80 -6.98 8.85
C VAL A 115 8.40 -6.53 9.23
N CYS A 116 7.87 -5.54 8.51
CA CYS A 116 6.53 -5.07 8.72
C CYS A 116 5.54 -6.15 8.27
N THR A 117 4.67 -6.63 9.16
CA THR A 117 3.66 -7.65 8.86
C THR A 117 2.62 -7.15 7.85
N ARG A 118 2.42 -5.83 7.79
CA ARG A 118 1.44 -5.18 6.90
C ARG A 118 1.97 -4.96 5.49
N CYS A 119 3.21 -4.47 5.36
CA CYS A 119 3.78 -4.11 4.05
C CYS A 119 4.93 -5.00 3.56
N GLY A 120 5.44 -5.91 4.38
CA GLY A 120 6.60 -6.72 4.06
C GLY A 120 7.92 -5.94 3.95
N MET A 121 7.91 -4.63 4.17
CA MET A 121 9.15 -3.83 4.19
C MET A 121 9.96 -4.19 5.43
N SER A 122 11.26 -4.40 5.23
CA SER A 122 12.20 -4.49 6.34
C SER A 122 12.19 -3.17 7.12
N GLU A 123 12.32 -3.29 8.44
CA GLU A 123 12.44 -2.18 9.38
C GLU A 123 13.59 -1.22 9.01
N ASP A 124 14.61 -1.72 8.31
CA ASP A 124 15.77 -0.95 7.88
C ASP A 124 15.46 -0.01 6.70
N TRP A 125 14.38 -0.24 5.95
CA TRP A 125 14.00 0.53 4.75
C TRP A 125 12.56 1.04 4.81
N ALA A 126 11.87 0.79 5.92
CA ALA A 126 10.50 1.20 6.10
C ALA A 126 10.43 2.72 6.19
N GLY A 127 9.78 3.34 5.20
CA GLY A 127 9.51 4.76 5.21
C GLY A 127 8.55 5.18 6.34
N PRO A 128 8.23 6.48 6.45
CA PRO A 128 7.27 6.96 7.45
C PRO A 128 5.86 6.37 7.27
N ASP A 129 5.54 5.88 6.06
CA ASP A 129 4.23 5.37 5.70
C ASP A 129 4.29 3.87 5.33
N CYS A 130 3.44 3.08 5.97
CA CYS A 130 3.24 1.68 5.61
C CYS A 130 2.34 1.58 4.36
N PHE A 131 2.93 1.26 3.21
CA PHE A 131 2.19 0.92 1.98
C PHE A 131 1.99 -0.59 1.91
N PRO A 132 0.84 -1.15 2.37
CA PRO A 132 0.61 -2.57 2.20
C PRO A 132 0.68 -2.91 0.71
N PRO A 133 1.46 -3.93 0.31
CA PRO A 133 1.47 -4.37 -1.06
C PRO A 133 0.03 -4.72 -1.43
N ASN A 134 -0.34 -4.48 -2.68
CA ASN A 134 -1.68 -4.79 -3.20
C ASN A 134 -1.94 -6.31 -3.29
N ASN A 135 -1.17 -7.09 -2.53
CA ASN A 135 -1.31 -8.52 -2.37
C ASN A 135 -2.53 -8.71 -1.49
N LYS A 136 -3.70 -8.85 -2.12
CA LYS A 136 -4.84 -9.47 -1.44
C LYS A 136 -4.29 -10.77 -0.83
N PRO A 137 -4.32 -10.93 0.50
CA PRO A 137 -3.84 -12.16 1.11
C PRO A 137 -4.58 -13.31 0.44
N ASP A 138 -3.85 -14.29 -0.09
CA ASP A 138 -4.46 -15.43 -0.74
C ASP A 138 -5.41 -16.07 0.29
N PRO A 139 -6.74 -16.14 0.03
CA PRO A 139 -7.68 -16.76 0.96
C PRO A 139 -7.29 -18.21 1.31
N ARG A 140 -6.49 -18.88 0.48
CA ARG A 140 -5.89 -20.19 0.77
C ARG A 140 -4.94 -20.21 1.97
N LYS A 141 -4.36 -19.06 2.34
CA LYS A 141 -3.45 -18.90 3.50
C LYS A 141 -4.17 -18.34 4.74
N LEU A 142 -5.47 -18.07 4.64
CA LEU A 142 -6.30 -17.51 5.72
C LEU A 142 -7.10 -18.57 6.47
N LEU A 143 -6.90 -19.87 6.19
CA LEU A 143 -7.59 -20.89 6.96
C LEU A 143 -7.20 -20.75 8.45
N PRO A 144 -8.18 -20.71 9.36
CA PRO A 144 -7.92 -20.53 10.79
C PRO A 144 -7.17 -21.71 11.40
N VAL A 145 -7.05 -22.83 10.68
CA VAL A 145 -6.42 -24.08 11.10
C VAL A 145 -5.66 -24.68 9.92
N ASP A 146 -4.51 -25.31 10.19
CA ASP A 146 -3.74 -26.04 9.18
C ASP A 146 -4.51 -27.31 8.74
N PRO A 147 -4.84 -27.46 7.43
CA PRO A 147 -5.57 -28.62 6.94
C PRO A 147 -4.87 -29.95 7.22
N SER A 148 -3.54 -29.97 7.30
CA SER A 148 -2.78 -31.20 7.55
C SER A 148 -3.15 -31.88 8.88
N TRP A 149 -3.68 -31.11 9.85
CA TRP A 149 -4.11 -31.60 11.15
C TRP A 149 -5.23 -32.64 11.08
N PHE A 150 -6.02 -32.67 9.99
CA PHE A 150 -7.12 -33.61 9.84
C PHE A 150 -6.73 -34.93 9.15
N LEU A 151 -5.53 -35.02 8.56
CA LEU A 151 -5.09 -36.22 7.84
C LEU A 151 -4.93 -37.42 8.79
N GLU A 152 -4.30 -37.22 9.94
CA GLU A 152 -4.01 -38.30 10.89
C GLU A 152 -5.29 -38.84 11.55
N PRO A 153 -6.24 -38.00 12.03
CA PRO A 153 -7.56 -38.47 12.46
C PRO A 153 -8.34 -39.23 11.39
N LEU A 154 -8.31 -38.78 10.13
CA LEU A 154 -9.00 -39.47 9.03
C LEU A 154 -8.36 -40.81 8.69
N LYS A 155 -7.03 -40.90 8.70
CA LYS A 155 -6.29 -42.17 8.54
C LYS A 155 -6.63 -43.14 9.68
N TRP A 156 -6.76 -42.63 10.91
CA TRP A 156 -7.21 -43.45 12.04
C TRP A 156 -8.64 -43.97 11.86
N ILE A 157 -9.58 -43.15 11.38
CA ILE A 157 -10.96 -43.60 11.09
C ILE A 157 -10.99 -44.66 9.97
N ARG A 158 -10.12 -44.53 8.96
CA ARG A 158 -9.97 -45.47 7.85
C ARG A 158 -9.37 -46.81 8.31
N ASP A 159 -8.29 -46.76 9.08
CA ASP A 159 -7.43 -47.91 9.39
C ASP A 159 -7.78 -48.60 10.72
N ALA A 160 -8.23 -47.83 11.72
CA ALA A 160 -8.45 -48.25 13.10
C ALA A 160 -9.74 -47.64 13.66
N GLY A 161 -10.90 -48.05 13.14
CA GLY A 161 -12.19 -47.61 13.66
C GLY A 161 -12.39 -47.99 15.15
N PRO A 162 -12.98 -47.13 15.99
CA PRO A 162 -13.18 -47.43 17.41
C PRO A 162 -14.30 -48.45 17.60
N ALA A 163 -14.07 -49.42 18.49
CA ALA A 163 -15.09 -50.25 19.14
C ALA A 163 -15.94 -51.13 18.16
N PRO A 164 -16.92 -51.94 18.62
CA PRO A 164 -17.54 -52.97 17.79
C PRO A 164 -18.57 -52.36 16.83
N VAL A 165 -18.08 -51.80 15.73
CA VAL A 165 -18.89 -51.30 14.62
C VAL A 165 -19.19 -52.45 13.65
N SER A 166 -20.38 -52.47 13.06
CA SER A 166 -20.73 -53.48 12.07
C SER A 166 -19.78 -53.43 10.86
N THR A 167 -19.57 -54.56 10.18
CA THR A 167 -18.70 -54.64 8.99
C THR A 167 -19.14 -53.65 7.90
N HIS A 168 -20.45 -53.43 7.77
CA HIS A 168 -21.02 -52.48 6.82
C HIS A 168 -20.63 -51.03 7.15
N GLU A 169 -20.80 -50.61 8.40
CA GLU A 169 -20.41 -49.27 8.85
C GLU A 169 -18.90 -49.04 8.78
N ARG A 170 -18.10 -50.08 9.06
CA ARG A 170 -16.64 -50.01 8.91
C ARG A 170 -16.25 -49.70 7.46
N ARG A 171 -16.84 -50.41 6.50
CA ARG A 171 -16.59 -50.17 5.06
C ARG A 171 -17.04 -48.77 4.65
N ARG A 172 -18.24 -48.35 5.07
CA ARG A 172 -18.77 -47.03 4.77
C ARG A 172 -17.84 -45.92 5.30
N ARG A 173 -17.42 -46.00 6.55
CA ARG A 173 -16.48 -45.04 7.17
C ARG A 173 -15.14 -45.01 6.45
N ALA A 174 -14.61 -46.17 6.06
CA ALA A 174 -13.35 -46.24 5.30
C ALA A 174 -13.48 -45.58 3.93
N THR A 175 -14.59 -45.76 3.21
CA THR A 175 -14.85 -45.09 1.93
C THR A 175 -14.98 -43.57 2.11
N GLU A 176 -15.78 -43.12 3.09
CA GLU A 176 -15.97 -41.69 3.38
C GLU A 176 -14.65 -41.02 3.81
N ALA A 177 -13.86 -41.68 4.67
CA ALA A 177 -12.57 -41.17 5.10
C ALA A 177 -11.55 -41.11 3.94
N THR A 178 -11.56 -42.09 3.05
CA THR A 178 -10.67 -42.10 1.87
C THR A 178 -10.98 -40.92 0.94
N PHE A 179 -12.27 -40.70 0.65
CA PHE A 179 -12.69 -39.55 -0.16
C PHE A 179 -12.26 -38.21 0.48
N LEU A 180 -12.45 -38.06 1.79
CA LEU A 180 -12.06 -36.84 2.49
C LEU A 180 -10.54 -36.62 2.52
N ILE A 181 -9.75 -37.70 2.66
CA ILE A 181 -8.28 -37.63 2.59
C ILE A 181 -7.85 -37.12 1.21
N GLU A 182 -8.38 -37.69 0.12
CA GLU A 182 -8.03 -37.29 -1.25
C GLU A 182 -8.35 -35.80 -1.51
N GLN A 183 -9.52 -35.34 -1.07
CA GLN A 183 -9.90 -33.93 -1.20
C GLN A 183 -8.98 -33.01 -0.38
N LEU A 184 -8.60 -33.43 0.83
CA LEU A 184 -7.72 -32.64 1.68
C LEU A 184 -6.30 -32.57 1.12
N GLU A 185 -5.76 -33.67 0.61
CA GLU A 185 -4.43 -33.74 0.03
C GLU A 185 -4.34 -32.88 -1.24
N ALA A 186 -5.36 -32.93 -2.12
CA ALA A 186 -5.45 -32.05 -3.28
C ALA A 186 -5.52 -30.56 -2.87
N HIS A 187 -6.27 -30.24 -1.82
CA HIS A 187 -6.35 -28.88 -1.30
C HIS A 187 -5.02 -28.38 -0.71
N ILE A 188 -4.33 -29.22 0.06
CA ILE A 188 -3.00 -28.91 0.61
C ILE A 188 -1.99 -28.68 -0.52
N GLU A 189 -2.02 -29.51 -1.55
CA GLU A 189 -1.16 -29.35 -2.73
C GLU A 189 -1.44 -28.04 -3.46
N GLU A 190 -2.72 -27.67 -3.64
CA GLU A 190 -3.09 -26.38 -4.22
C GLU A 190 -2.66 -25.18 -3.35
N CYS A 191 -2.76 -25.27 -2.03
CA CYS A 191 -2.31 -24.23 -1.10
C CYS A 191 -0.79 -24.05 -1.08
N ASN A 192 -0.03 -25.10 -1.41
CA ASN A 192 1.44 -25.08 -1.43
C ASN A 192 2.04 -24.72 -2.81
N LYS A 193 1.21 -24.51 -3.85
CA LYS A 193 1.68 -24.04 -5.15
C LYS A 193 2.23 -22.60 -5.04
N PRO A 194 3.38 -22.30 -5.66
CA PRO A 194 4.07 -21.01 -5.55
C PRO A 194 3.30 -19.85 -6.17
#